data_AF-M1C0I6-F1
#
_entry.id   AF-M1C0I6-F1
#
_cell.length_a   1.000
_cell.length_b   1.000
_cell.length_c   1.000
_cell.angle_alpha   90.00
_cell.angle_beta   90.00
_cell.angle_gamma   90.00
#
_symmetry.space_group_name_H-M   'P 1'
#
loop_
_entity.id
_entity.type
_entity.pdbx_description
1 polymer ?
#
loop_
_entity_poly.entity_id
_entity_poly.type
_entity_poly.pdbx_seq_one_letter_code
_entity_poly.pdbx_strand_id
1 'polypeptide(L)'
;MAETSLVPLDLPKIEKSKHIPIIGTVHMVLSNISIDNIHVISSTVKAGDTGIVISVSGAYANMTMNWEYSYSTWLFPIPITDNGKASIQVEGMDIGISFNLTNVQGSLMLSPLDCGCSVKDIFIKLDGGASWLYQGLIDAFEGRLSSAVENAVSKKLREGIVKLDSLLQSLPKEIPIRNIAALNVTFVGDPQFRDSSLVLSINGLISAKEAYTAPPYHHLFASLEHLLASIPLKDLASMVTISLNEKVLASASSIYYDANKMHWIIDKVPEQSLLNTAGWRFIVPQLYRRYPNADMNLNVSIYSPPHLIIREHQIDLTVHADVVINVLNSGEVTPVACFSTVSFEKGSTLAYYYPFSCSR
;
A
#
# COMPACT_ATOMS: atom_id res chain seq x y z
N MET A 1 -1.82 -15.14 6.76
CA MET A 1 -3.01 -15.47 7.57
C MET A 1 -2.92 -14.66 8.86
N ALA A 2 -3.94 -13.89 9.20
CA ALA A 2 -3.93 -12.99 10.36
C ALA A 2 -3.99 -13.74 11.72
N GLU A 3 -4.46 -14.99 11.69
CA GLU A 3 -4.68 -15.87 12.86
C GLU A 3 -3.41 -16.08 13.69
N THR A 4 -2.22 -16.17 13.07
CA THR A 4 -0.94 -16.39 13.77
C THR A 4 -0.41 -15.18 14.54
N SER A 5 -1.01 -13.99 14.38
CA SER A 5 -0.55 -12.78 15.08
C SER A 5 -1.16 -12.59 16.47
N LEU A 6 -2.28 -13.29 16.74
CA LEU A 6 -3.02 -13.20 18.00
C LEU A 6 -2.56 -14.24 19.04
N VAL A 7 -1.87 -15.29 18.60
CA VAL A 7 -1.48 -16.46 19.40
C VAL A 7 0.05 -16.69 19.35
N PRO A 8 0.65 -17.31 20.39
CA PRO A 8 0.01 -17.73 21.63
C PRO A 8 -0.42 -16.52 22.49
N LEU A 9 -1.53 -16.69 23.20
CA LEU A 9 -2.09 -15.67 24.07
C LEU A 9 -2.11 -16.17 25.51
N ASP A 10 -1.28 -15.57 26.36
CA ASP A 10 -1.24 -15.89 27.78
C ASP A 10 -2.27 -15.07 28.55
N LEU A 11 -3.08 -15.76 29.34
CA LEU A 11 -4.10 -15.16 30.19
C LEU A 11 -3.57 -15.04 31.63
N PRO A 12 -3.99 -14.00 32.37
CA PRO A 12 -3.55 -13.82 33.75
C PRO A 12 -4.05 -14.93 34.66
N LYS A 13 -3.29 -15.22 35.71
CA LYS A 13 -3.69 -16.13 36.80
C LYS A 13 -5.04 -15.68 37.38
N ILE A 14 -5.95 -16.63 37.64
CA ILE A 14 -7.27 -16.36 38.19
C ILE A 14 -7.44 -17.08 39.52
N GLU A 15 -7.74 -16.35 40.58
CA GLU A 15 -7.92 -16.90 41.93
C GLU A 15 -9.33 -16.62 42.45
N LYS A 16 -9.96 -17.61 43.09
CA LYS A 16 -11.30 -17.46 43.68
C LYS A 16 -11.45 -18.34 44.90
N SER A 17 -12.24 -17.88 45.86
CA SER A 17 -12.64 -18.67 47.02
C SER A 17 -14.15 -18.84 47.01
N LYS A 18 -14.65 -20.05 47.26
CA LYS A 18 -16.09 -20.35 47.35
C LYS A 18 -16.35 -21.15 48.61
N HIS A 19 -17.36 -20.73 49.37
CA HIS A 19 -17.82 -21.51 50.52
C HIS A 19 -18.76 -22.61 50.04
N ILE A 20 -18.47 -23.86 50.38
CA ILE A 20 -19.31 -25.02 50.07
C ILE A 20 -19.83 -25.60 51.39
N PRO A 21 -21.15 -25.79 51.54
CA PRO A 21 -21.72 -26.43 52.73
C PRO A 21 -21.03 -27.76 53.02
N ILE A 22 -20.80 -28.06 54.30
CA ILE A 22 -20.13 -29.28 54.80
C ILE A 22 -18.60 -29.32 54.55
N ILE A 23 -18.11 -28.79 53.42
CA ILE A 23 -16.67 -28.81 53.05
C ILE A 23 -15.90 -27.62 53.62
N GLY A 24 -16.54 -26.45 53.72
CA GLY A 24 -15.90 -25.20 54.16
C GLY A 24 -15.48 -24.31 53.00
N THR A 25 -14.53 -23.40 53.23
CA THR A 25 -14.03 -22.48 52.20
C THR A 25 -13.00 -23.19 51.33
N VAL A 26 -13.28 -23.26 50.03
CA VAL A 26 -12.38 -23.81 49.03
C VAL A 26 -11.71 -22.65 48.30
N HIS A 27 -10.38 -22.63 48.33
CA HIS A 27 -9.55 -21.73 47.54
C HIS A 27 -9.18 -22.44 46.24
N MET A 28 -9.41 -21.78 45.11
CA MET A 28 -9.19 -22.32 43.77
C MET A 28 -8.32 -21.36 42.96
N VAL A 29 -7.40 -21.92 42.19
CA VAL A 29 -6.42 -21.19 41.40
C VAL A 29 -6.36 -21.78 39.99
N LEU A 30 -6.47 -20.93 38.98
CA LEU A 30 -6.20 -21.24 37.58
C LEU A 30 -4.92 -20.53 37.15
N SER A 31 -3.99 -21.26 36.54
CA SER A 31 -2.67 -20.76 36.12
C SER A 31 -2.23 -21.35 34.78
N ASN A 32 -1.18 -20.78 34.18
CA ASN A 32 -0.67 -21.20 32.86
C ASN A 32 -1.78 -21.32 31.80
N ILE A 33 -2.69 -20.35 31.80
CA ILE A 33 -3.82 -20.31 30.88
C ILE A 33 -3.29 -19.77 29.56
N SER A 34 -3.37 -20.57 28.49
CA SER A 34 -2.82 -20.22 27.18
C SER A 34 -3.80 -20.56 26.05
N ILE A 35 -3.95 -19.63 25.10
CA ILE A 35 -4.64 -19.86 23.83
C ILE A 35 -3.60 -20.10 22.75
N ASP A 36 -3.57 -21.32 22.21
CA ASP A 36 -2.60 -21.70 21.20
C ASP A 36 -3.09 -21.39 19.77
N ASN A 37 -4.41 -21.44 19.57
CA ASN A 37 -5.00 -21.16 18.26
C ASN A 37 -6.40 -20.55 18.37
N ILE A 38 -6.71 -19.65 17.43
CA ILE A 38 -8.03 -19.06 17.23
C ILE A 38 -8.45 -19.36 15.78
N HIS A 39 -9.59 -20.02 15.61
CA HIS A 39 -10.14 -20.37 14.31
C HIS A 39 -11.23 -19.37 13.91
N VAL A 40 -11.00 -18.63 12.82
CA VAL A 40 -11.97 -17.67 12.28
C VAL A 40 -12.81 -18.34 11.19
N ILE A 41 -14.11 -18.50 11.43
CA ILE A 41 -15.03 -19.11 10.45
C ILE A 41 -15.36 -18.12 9.32
N SER A 42 -15.74 -16.90 9.70
CA SER A 42 -16.11 -15.85 8.77
C SER A 42 -15.66 -14.49 9.27
N SER A 43 -15.23 -13.64 8.35
CA SER A 43 -14.94 -12.25 8.62
C SER A 43 -15.52 -11.37 7.51
N THR A 44 -15.92 -10.15 7.87
CA THR A 44 -16.38 -9.15 6.92
C THR A 44 -15.68 -7.83 7.16
N VAL A 45 -15.43 -7.10 6.07
CA VAL A 45 -14.89 -5.75 6.10
C VAL A 45 -15.86 -4.85 5.35
N LYS A 46 -16.27 -3.74 5.96
CA LYS A 46 -17.17 -2.76 5.38
C LYS A 46 -16.62 -1.35 5.57
N ALA A 47 -16.72 -0.53 4.52
CA ALA A 47 -16.60 0.91 4.65
C ALA A 47 -17.96 1.45 5.09
N GLY A 48 -18.05 1.98 6.30
CA GLY A 48 -19.22 2.71 6.81
C GLY A 48 -19.05 4.21 6.64
N ASP A 49 -20.07 4.97 7.04
CA ASP A 49 -20.12 6.44 6.85
C ASP A 49 -18.98 7.19 7.56
N THR A 50 -18.45 6.61 8.65
CA THR A 50 -17.46 7.26 9.53
C THR A 50 -16.13 6.50 9.62
N GLY A 51 -15.95 5.39 8.89
CA GLY A 51 -14.73 4.60 8.96
C GLY A 51 -14.88 3.19 8.41
N ILE A 52 -13.93 2.32 8.75
CA ILE A 52 -13.89 0.91 8.37
C ILE A 52 -14.29 0.05 9.56
N VAL A 53 -15.18 -0.91 9.32
CA VAL A 53 -15.62 -1.89 10.30
C VAL A 53 -15.20 -3.28 9.86
N ILE A 54 -14.49 -3.98 10.73
CA ILE A 54 -14.11 -5.38 10.58
C ILE A 54 -14.88 -6.16 11.64
N SER A 55 -15.59 -7.19 11.21
CA SER A 55 -16.31 -8.08 12.12
C SER A 55 -15.97 -9.54 11.84
N VAL A 56 -15.87 -10.32 12.91
CA VAL A 56 -15.73 -11.78 12.91
C VAL A 56 -16.88 -12.33 13.71
N SER A 57 -17.53 -13.36 13.21
CA SER A 57 -18.64 -14.01 13.90
C SER A 57 -18.41 -15.50 14.07
N GLY A 58 -18.68 -15.99 15.28
CA GLY A 58 -18.66 -17.42 15.59
C GLY A 58 -17.27 -18.06 15.61
N ALA A 59 -16.21 -17.30 15.86
CA ALA A 59 -14.87 -17.88 16.00
C ALA A 59 -14.82 -18.83 17.23
N TYR A 60 -13.87 -19.77 17.22
CA TYR A 60 -13.66 -20.68 18.34
C TYR A 60 -12.16 -20.84 18.62
N ALA A 61 -11.83 -21.20 19.86
CA ALA A 61 -10.44 -21.33 20.30
C ALA A 61 -10.28 -22.48 21.29
N ASN A 62 -9.11 -23.11 21.26
CA ASN A 62 -8.74 -24.12 22.25
C ASN A 62 -7.69 -23.51 23.19
N MET A 63 -7.87 -23.75 24.48
CA MET A 63 -6.97 -23.29 25.52
C MET A 63 -6.54 -24.43 26.43
N THR A 64 -5.36 -24.29 27.02
CA THR A 64 -4.90 -25.17 28.10
C THR A 64 -4.71 -24.38 29.37
N MET A 65 -4.92 -25.01 30.52
CA MET A 65 -4.62 -24.41 31.83
C MET A 65 -4.23 -25.46 32.87
N ASN A 66 -3.63 -24.99 33.96
CA ASN A 66 -3.48 -25.73 35.20
C ASN A 66 -4.54 -25.28 36.21
N TRP A 67 -5.10 -26.22 36.97
CA TRP A 67 -5.99 -25.94 38.09
C TRP A 67 -5.41 -26.47 39.39
N GLU A 68 -5.70 -25.79 40.49
CA GLU A 68 -5.35 -26.19 41.84
C GLU A 68 -6.48 -25.78 42.78
N TYR A 69 -6.79 -26.62 43.77
CA TYR A 69 -7.64 -26.21 44.89
C TYR A 69 -7.05 -26.62 46.23
N SER A 70 -7.40 -25.86 47.27
CA SER A 70 -7.13 -26.20 48.66
C SER A 70 -8.33 -25.88 49.54
N TYR A 71 -8.62 -26.74 50.52
CA TYR A 71 -9.63 -26.47 51.54
C TYR A 71 -9.30 -27.14 52.87
N SER A 72 -9.81 -26.54 53.94
CA SER A 72 -9.71 -27.06 55.30
C SER A 72 -11.10 -27.34 55.84
N THR A 73 -11.31 -28.53 56.39
CA THR A 73 -12.59 -28.94 56.99
C THR A 73 -12.47 -29.01 58.50
N TRP A 74 -13.59 -28.93 59.21
CA TRP A 74 -13.63 -29.16 60.66
C TRP A 74 -13.44 -30.65 61.03
N LEU A 75 -13.54 -31.57 60.06
CA LEU A 75 -13.47 -33.02 60.28
C LEU A 75 -12.04 -33.57 60.25
N PHE A 76 -11.09 -32.89 59.60
CA PHE A 76 -9.70 -33.35 59.45
C PHE A 76 -8.72 -32.19 59.68
N PRO A 77 -7.65 -32.40 60.48
CA PRO A 77 -6.71 -31.33 60.83
C PRO A 77 -5.68 -30.99 59.73
N ILE A 78 -5.75 -31.64 58.56
CA ILE A 78 -4.81 -31.45 57.45
C ILE A 78 -5.57 -30.83 56.26
N PRO A 79 -5.07 -29.73 55.66
CA PRO A 79 -5.64 -29.16 54.45
C PRO A 79 -5.60 -30.17 53.30
N ILE A 80 -6.72 -30.31 52.59
CA ILE A 80 -6.81 -31.16 51.40
C ILE A 80 -6.47 -30.30 50.19
N THR A 81 -5.52 -30.77 49.38
CA THR A 81 -5.10 -30.12 48.14
C THR A 81 -5.15 -31.10 46.98
N ASP A 82 -5.48 -30.58 45.80
CA ASP A 82 -5.40 -31.32 44.54
C ASP A 82 -5.07 -30.36 43.40
N ASN A 83 -4.49 -30.88 42.33
CA ASN A 83 -4.14 -30.12 41.15
C ASN A 83 -4.15 -30.98 39.89
N GLY A 84 -4.24 -30.31 38.74
CA GLY A 84 -4.22 -31.00 37.46
C GLY A 84 -4.19 -30.04 36.29
N LYS A 85 -4.40 -30.60 35.10
CA LYS A 85 -4.53 -29.85 33.85
C LYS A 85 -5.98 -29.80 33.41
N ALA A 86 -6.30 -28.82 32.58
CA ALA A 86 -7.57 -28.74 31.90
C ALA A 86 -7.40 -28.29 30.46
N SER A 87 -8.26 -28.81 29.60
CA SER A 87 -8.49 -28.30 28.26
C SER A 87 -9.78 -27.47 28.26
N ILE A 88 -9.76 -26.33 27.60
CA ILE A 88 -10.92 -25.44 27.50
C ILE A 88 -11.23 -25.19 26.03
N GLN A 89 -12.50 -25.22 25.68
CA GLN A 89 -12.99 -24.83 24.37
C GLN A 89 -13.82 -23.55 24.50
N VAL A 90 -13.41 -22.51 23.77
CA VAL A 90 -14.14 -21.25 23.64
C VAL A 90 -14.96 -21.32 22.36
N GLU A 91 -16.27 -21.10 22.45
CA GLU A 91 -17.18 -21.13 21.31
C GLU A 91 -17.96 -19.83 21.14
N GLY A 92 -18.31 -19.51 19.90
CA GLY A 92 -19.14 -18.35 19.58
C GLY A 92 -18.47 -17.02 19.91
N MET A 93 -17.19 -16.88 19.57
CA MET A 93 -16.45 -15.64 19.75
C MET A 93 -16.75 -14.65 18.62
N ASP A 94 -17.36 -13.53 18.98
CA ASP A 94 -17.65 -12.42 18.09
C ASP A 94 -16.64 -11.29 18.33
N ILE A 95 -15.96 -10.83 17.28
CA ILE A 95 -14.93 -9.80 17.36
C ILE A 95 -15.34 -8.64 16.46
N GLY A 96 -15.26 -7.42 17.00
CA GLY A 96 -15.54 -6.19 16.28
C GLY A 96 -14.37 -5.22 16.40
N ILE A 97 -13.96 -4.65 15.27
CA ILE A 97 -13.01 -3.54 15.19
C ILE A 97 -13.62 -2.46 14.31
N SER A 98 -13.55 -1.20 14.75
CA SER A 98 -13.82 -0.06 13.91
C SER A 98 -12.76 1.02 14.08
N PHE A 99 -12.36 1.62 12.96
CA PHE A 99 -11.39 2.71 12.95
C PHE A 99 -11.70 3.69 11.82
N ASN A 100 -11.37 4.95 12.05
CA ASN A 100 -11.39 5.99 11.03
C ASN A 100 -9.98 6.13 10.42
N LEU A 101 -9.92 6.60 9.18
CA LEU A 101 -8.69 6.92 8.48
C LEU A 101 -8.73 8.40 8.09
N THR A 102 -7.74 9.17 8.53
CA THR A 102 -7.65 10.61 8.25
C THR A 102 -6.30 10.95 7.64
N ASN A 103 -6.22 12.12 7.01
CA ASN A 103 -4.97 12.67 6.50
C ASN A 103 -4.39 13.68 7.49
N VAL A 104 -3.15 13.44 7.91
CA VAL A 104 -2.37 14.35 8.73
C VAL A 104 -1.08 14.69 8.00
N GLN A 105 -0.97 15.93 7.52
CA GLN A 105 0.23 16.45 6.85
C GLN A 105 0.73 15.57 5.67
N GLY A 106 -0.20 15.00 4.89
CA GLY A 106 0.12 14.17 3.73
C GLY A 106 0.42 12.71 4.05
N SER A 107 0.21 12.27 5.29
CA SER A 107 0.28 10.88 5.75
C SER A 107 -1.10 10.39 6.18
N LEU A 108 -1.35 9.08 6.07
CA LEU A 108 -2.56 8.48 6.62
C LEU A 108 -2.36 8.15 8.10
N MET A 109 -3.37 8.47 8.90
CA MET A 109 -3.43 8.14 10.32
C MET A 109 -4.69 7.35 10.62
N LEU A 110 -4.54 6.28 11.38
CA LEU A 110 -5.66 5.49 11.88
C LEU A 110 -6.06 5.98 13.27
N SER A 111 -7.34 6.27 13.44
CA SER A 111 -7.93 6.61 14.73
C SER A 111 -8.89 5.49 15.15
N PRO A 112 -8.61 4.73 16.22
CA PRO A 112 -9.52 3.69 16.68
C PRO A 112 -10.84 4.31 17.14
N LEU A 113 -11.95 3.73 16.71
CA LEU A 113 -13.30 4.13 17.15
C LEU A 113 -13.79 3.17 18.23
N ASP A 114 -13.74 1.86 17.95
CA ASP A 114 -14.13 0.82 18.89
C ASP A 114 -13.39 -0.49 18.60
N CYS A 115 -13.18 -1.30 19.62
CA CYS A 115 -12.57 -2.62 19.51
C CYS A 115 -13.03 -3.48 20.68
N GLY A 116 -13.66 -4.61 20.36
CA GLY A 116 -14.22 -5.52 21.33
C GLY A 116 -14.22 -6.97 20.87
N CYS A 117 -14.38 -7.85 21.84
CA CYS A 117 -14.56 -9.28 21.69
C CYS A 117 -15.63 -9.72 22.69
N SER A 118 -16.54 -10.57 22.27
CA SER A 118 -17.53 -11.21 23.13
C SER A 118 -17.48 -12.71 22.95
N VAL A 119 -17.50 -13.44 24.06
CA VAL A 119 -17.51 -14.92 24.06
C VAL A 119 -18.89 -15.40 24.48
N LYS A 120 -19.48 -16.27 23.66
CA LYS A 120 -20.78 -16.85 23.96
C LYS A 120 -20.71 -17.93 25.04
N ASP A 121 -19.87 -18.95 24.82
CA ASP A 121 -19.83 -20.16 25.66
C ASP A 121 -18.38 -20.61 25.91
N ILE A 122 -18.10 -21.15 27.10
CA ILE A 122 -16.83 -21.79 27.44
C ILE A 122 -17.06 -23.18 28.05
N PHE A 123 -16.43 -24.19 27.47
CA PHE A 123 -16.49 -25.58 27.93
C PHE A 123 -15.17 -26.01 28.55
N ILE A 124 -15.20 -26.44 29.81
CA ILE A 124 -14.00 -26.83 30.58
C ILE A 124 -13.98 -28.36 30.75
N LYS A 125 -12.91 -29.00 30.32
CA LYS A 125 -12.63 -30.42 30.55
C LYS A 125 -11.40 -30.56 31.43
N LEU A 126 -11.61 -30.99 32.68
CA LEU A 126 -10.52 -31.27 33.63
C LEU A 126 -9.93 -32.66 33.37
N ASP A 127 -8.61 -32.76 33.41
CA ASP A 127 -7.88 -34.02 33.38
C ASP A 127 -7.58 -34.45 34.83
N GLY A 128 -8.28 -35.49 35.30
CA GLY A 128 -8.20 -35.96 36.69
C GLY A 128 -9.07 -35.17 37.67
N GLY A 129 -9.29 -35.72 38.88
CA GLY A 129 -9.97 -35.03 39.98
C GLY A 129 -11.42 -35.43 40.27
N ALA A 130 -11.90 -35.07 41.47
CA ALA A 130 -13.19 -35.43 42.04
C ALA A 130 -14.38 -34.74 41.34
N SER A 131 -15.47 -35.48 41.09
CA SER A 131 -16.65 -35.03 40.32
C SER A 131 -17.33 -33.75 40.83
N TRP A 132 -17.20 -33.43 42.13
CA TRP A 132 -17.78 -32.21 42.72
C TRP A 132 -17.05 -30.92 42.31
N LEU A 133 -15.78 -31.02 41.92
CA LEU A 133 -14.96 -29.88 41.50
C LEU A 133 -15.48 -29.28 40.19
N TYR A 134 -15.99 -30.12 39.27
CA TYR A 134 -16.43 -29.71 37.94
C TYR A 134 -17.52 -28.64 37.99
N GLN A 135 -18.61 -28.89 38.71
CA GLN A 135 -19.71 -27.93 38.80
C GLN A 135 -19.29 -26.66 39.56
N GLY A 136 -18.50 -26.83 40.62
CA GLY A 136 -17.99 -25.71 41.41
C GLY A 136 -17.05 -24.79 40.63
N LEU A 137 -16.22 -25.35 39.76
CA LEU A 137 -15.24 -24.65 38.94
C LEU A 137 -15.92 -23.94 37.76
N ILE A 138 -16.86 -24.59 37.07
CA ILE A 138 -17.64 -23.97 35.99
C ILE A 138 -18.37 -22.73 36.53
N ASP A 139 -19.21 -22.88 37.57
CA ASP A 139 -19.95 -21.78 38.19
C ASP A 139 -19.02 -20.64 38.70
N ALA A 140 -17.82 -21.01 39.15
CA ALA A 140 -16.90 -20.06 39.74
C ALA A 140 -16.09 -19.28 38.70
N PHE A 141 -15.73 -19.90 37.57
CA PHE A 141 -14.70 -19.38 36.68
C PHE A 141 -15.16 -19.11 35.26
N GLU A 142 -16.28 -19.65 34.79
CA GLU A 142 -16.75 -19.45 33.41
C GLU A 142 -16.75 -17.97 33.01
N GLY A 143 -17.48 -17.12 33.74
CA GLY A 143 -17.52 -15.68 33.43
C GLY A 143 -16.16 -14.98 33.55
N ARG A 144 -15.26 -15.44 34.43
CA ARG A 144 -13.91 -14.86 34.54
C ARG A 144 -12.99 -15.30 33.41
N LEU A 145 -13.12 -16.54 32.95
CA LEU A 145 -12.40 -17.05 31.79
C LEU A 145 -12.90 -16.34 30.53
N SER A 146 -14.20 -16.19 30.35
CA SER A 146 -14.79 -15.43 29.23
C SER A 146 -14.24 -14.01 29.21
N SER A 147 -14.34 -13.26 30.31
CA SER A 147 -13.79 -11.92 30.38
C SER A 147 -12.27 -11.87 30.19
N ALA A 148 -11.51 -12.88 30.63
CA ALA A 148 -10.07 -12.93 30.41
C ALA A 148 -9.73 -13.11 28.93
N VAL A 149 -10.46 -13.99 28.21
CA VAL A 149 -10.33 -14.17 26.76
C VAL A 149 -10.72 -12.88 26.01
N GLU A 150 -11.89 -12.32 26.31
CA GLU A 150 -12.40 -11.10 25.68
C GLU A 150 -11.40 -9.94 25.80
N ASN A 151 -10.85 -9.73 27.01
CA ASN A 151 -9.87 -8.69 27.28
C ASN A 151 -8.53 -8.95 26.57
N ALA A 152 -8.04 -10.20 26.60
CA ALA A 152 -6.76 -10.54 26.00
C ALA A 152 -6.81 -10.39 24.47
N VAL A 153 -7.88 -10.86 23.84
CA VAL A 153 -8.13 -10.70 22.40
C VAL A 153 -8.27 -9.22 22.04
N SER A 154 -9.11 -8.47 22.75
CA SER A 154 -9.29 -7.03 22.51
C SER A 154 -7.99 -6.24 22.65
N LYS A 155 -7.15 -6.59 23.63
CA LYS A 155 -5.83 -5.98 23.80
C LYS A 155 -4.91 -6.26 22.60
N LYS A 156 -4.84 -7.51 22.13
CA LYS A 156 -4.01 -7.85 20.97
C LYS A 156 -4.48 -7.17 19.68
N LEU A 157 -5.79 -7.02 19.50
CA LEU A 157 -6.34 -6.29 18.36
C LEU A 157 -5.95 -4.81 18.41
N ARG A 158 -6.01 -4.17 19.59
CA ARG A 158 -5.52 -2.79 19.78
C ARG A 158 -4.02 -2.67 19.47
N GLU A 159 -3.20 -3.61 19.92
CA GLU A 159 -1.77 -3.66 19.56
C GLU A 159 -1.58 -3.79 18.03
N GLY A 160 -2.42 -4.58 17.36
CA GLY A 160 -2.44 -4.70 15.90
C GLY A 160 -2.81 -3.41 15.19
N ILE A 161 -3.81 -2.68 15.67
CA ILE A 161 -4.22 -1.37 15.11
C ILE A 161 -3.08 -0.36 15.23
N VAL A 162 -2.38 -0.30 16.36
CA VAL A 162 -1.22 0.59 16.54
C VAL A 162 -0.10 0.25 15.55
N LYS A 163 0.15 -1.05 15.30
CA LYS A 163 1.13 -1.46 14.28
C LYS A 163 0.69 -1.07 12.88
N LEU A 164 -0.59 -1.25 12.54
CA LEU A 164 -1.13 -0.86 11.25
C LEU A 164 -1.04 0.66 11.04
N ASP A 165 -1.38 1.44 12.06
CA ASP A 165 -1.25 2.90 12.06
C ASP A 165 0.19 3.32 11.79
N SER A 166 1.15 2.74 12.51
CA SER A 166 2.58 2.98 12.30
C SER A 166 3.02 2.66 10.86
N LEU A 167 2.53 1.56 10.27
CA LEU A 167 2.82 1.20 8.89
C LEU A 167 2.25 2.22 7.90
N LEU A 168 1.01 2.65 8.08
CA LEU A 168 0.38 3.65 7.20
C LEU A 168 1.06 5.01 7.30
N GLN A 169 1.46 5.43 8.50
CA GLN A 169 2.21 6.67 8.70
C GLN A 169 3.62 6.61 8.10
N SER A 170 4.21 5.40 8.02
CA SER A 170 5.54 5.17 7.44
C SER A 170 5.56 5.15 5.91
N LEU A 171 4.39 5.19 5.25
CA LEU A 171 4.32 5.24 3.79
C LEU A 171 5.15 6.42 3.28
N PRO A 172 5.94 6.23 2.21
CA PRO A 172 6.78 7.28 1.69
C PRO A 172 5.91 8.45 1.22
N LYS A 173 6.42 9.67 1.39
CA LYS A 173 5.80 10.90 0.83
C LYS A 173 6.29 11.21 -0.57
N GLU A 174 7.43 10.64 -0.95
CA GLU A 174 8.02 10.78 -2.27
C GLU A 174 8.66 9.47 -2.73
N ILE A 175 8.55 9.17 -4.03
CA ILE A 175 9.19 8.03 -4.68
C ILE A 175 10.22 8.57 -5.68
N PRO A 176 11.53 8.31 -5.50
CA PRO A 176 12.54 8.82 -6.41
C PRO A 176 12.44 8.17 -7.80
N ILE A 177 12.47 9.00 -8.85
CA ILE A 177 12.54 8.58 -10.25
C ILE A 177 13.94 8.90 -10.76
N ARG A 178 14.81 7.88 -10.76
CA ARG A 178 16.25 8.02 -11.08
C ARG A 178 16.88 9.09 -10.18
N ASN A 179 17.90 9.79 -10.67
CA ASN A 179 18.57 10.88 -9.96
C ASN A 179 17.98 12.26 -10.26
N ILE A 180 17.08 12.38 -11.24
CA ILE A 180 16.59 13.66 -11.77
C ILE A 180 15.29 14.14 -11.15
N ALA A 181 14.42 13.23 -10.71
CA ALA A 181 13.05 13.57 -10.32
C ALA A 181 12.55 12.73 -9.15
N ALA A 182 11.44 13.15 -8.54
CA ALA A 182 10.71 12.40 -7.53
C ALA A 182 9.20 12.55 -7.78
N LEU A 183 8.44 11.47 -7.57
CA LEU A 183 6.99 11.47 -7.57
C LEU A 183 6.49 11.81 -6.17
N ASN A 184 5.72 12.88 -6.03
CA ASN A 184 5.05 13.23 -4.77
C ASN A 184 3.84 12.30 -4.57
N VAL A 185 3.91 11.47 -3.53
CA VAL A 185 2.85 10.51 -3.17
C VAL A 185 2.19 10.88 -1.83
N THR A 186 2.29 12.14 -1.41
CA THR A 186 1.57 12.62 -0.23
C THR A 186 0.06 12.53 -0.46
N PHE A 187 -0.67 12.10 0.57
CA PHE A 187 -2.12 12.07 0.54
C PHE A 187 -2.70 13.48 0.52
N VAL A 188 -3.77 13.71 -0.24
CA VAL A 188 -4.42 15.01 -0.39
C VAL A 188 -5.87 14.89 0.04
N GLY A 189 -6.26 15.69 1.04
CA GLY A 189 -7.58 15.60 1.68
C GLY A 189 -7.76 14.30 2.47
N ASP A 190 -8.89 14.18 3.16
CA ASP A 190 -9.24 12.97 3.89
C ASP A 190 -9.72 11.85 2.96
N PRO A 191 -9.48 10.57 3.33
CA PRO A 191 -10.06 9.42 2.66
C PRO A 191 -11.59 9.53 2.53
N GLN A 192 -12.13 9.15 1.38
CA GLN A 192 -13.57 9.15 1.16
C GLN A 192 -14.10 7.72 1.24
N PHE A 193 -14.98 7.47 2.20
CA PHE A 193 -15.70 6.21 2.34
C PHE A 193 -16.93 6.23 1.44
N ARG A 194 -17.14 5.14 0.68
CA ARG A 194 -18.35 4.84 -0.08
C ARG A 194 -18.80 3.44 0.27
N ASP A 195 -20.06 3.10 -0.01
CA ASP A 195 -20.71 1.83 0.37
C ASP A 195 -19.88 0.55 0.12
N SER A 196 -19.04 0.55 -0.93
CA SER A 196 -18.20 -0.59 -1.32
C SER A 196 -16.75 -0.25 -1.62
N SER A 197 -16.30 0.98 -1.38
CA SER A 197 -14.94 1.40 -1.76
C SER A 197 -14.38 2.49 -0.85
N LEU A 198 -13.07 2.43 -0.63
CA LEU A 198 -12.29 3.51 -0.04
C LEU A 198 -11.57 4.27 -1.16
N VAL A 199 -11.79 5.58 -1.26
CA VAL A 199 -11.09 6.43 -2.21
C VAL A 199 -10.00 7.21 -1.48
N LEU A 200 -8.75 7.01 -1.93
CA LEU A 200 -7.57 7.75 -1.49
C LEU A 200 -7.08 8.63 -2.63
N SER A 201 -6.82 9.90 -2.33
CA SER A 201 -6.22 10.83 -3.28
C SER A 201 -4.80 11.14 -2.86
N ILE A 202 -3.88 11.18 -3.83
CA ILE A 202 -2.49 11.59 -3.64
C ILE A 202 -2.17 12.76 -4.55
N ASN A 203 -1.11 13.51 -4.24
CA ASN A 203 -0.65 14.63 -5.05
C ASN A 203 -0.31 14.19 -6.48
N GLY A 204 0.52 13.16 -6.62
CA GLY A 204 0.86 12.50 -7.87
C GLY A 204 1.74 13.31 -8.83
N LEU A 205 2.11 14.56 -8.52
CA LEU A 205 2.97 15.35 -9.40
C LEU A 205 4.44 14.96 -9.25
N ILE A 206 5.18 15.11 -10.34
CA ILE A 206 6.62 14.83 -10.40
C ILE A 206 7.39 16.15 -10.28
N SER A 207 8.34 16.21 -9.35
CA SER A 207 9.21 17.35 -9.09
C SER A 207 10.67 17.01 -9.37
N ALA A 208 11.49 18.03 -9.67
CA ALA A 208 12.94 17.87 -9.76
C ALA A 208 13.53 17.54 -8.37
N LYS A 209 14.54 16.68 -8.33
CA LYS A 209 15.30 16.45 -7.09
C LYS A 209 16.21 17.65 -6.81
N GLU A 210 16.30 18.10 -5.56
CA GLU A 210 17.03 19.32 -5.12
C GLU A 210 18.49 19.46 -5.66
N ALA A 211 19.15 18.36 -6.02
CA ALA A 211 20.49 18.37 -6.62
C ALA A 211 20.53 18.81 -8.11
N TYR A 212 19.37 18.97 -8.76
CA TYR A 212 19.20 19.45 -10.12
C TYR A 212 18.46 20.81 -10.09
N THR A 213 19.06 21.81 -9.44
CA THR A 213 18.65 23.21 -9.57
C THR A 213 19.01 23.74 -10.97
N ALA A 214 18.14 23.46 -11.94
CA ALA A 214 18.09 24.18 -13.21
C ALA A 214 17.43 25.59 -13.00
N PRO A 215 17.54 26.54 -13.95
CA PRO A 215 17.17 27.94 -13.76
C PRO A 215 15.68 28.14 -13.40
N PRO A 216 15.27 29.33 -12.93
CA PRO A 216 14.02 29.53 -12.21
C PRO A 216 12.80 29.48 -13.13
N TYR A 217 12.31 28.28 -13.44
CA TYR A 217 10.94 28.02 -13.92
C TYR A 217 10.10 27.27 -12.87
N HIS A 218 10.41 27.49 -11.60
CA HIS A 218 9.86 26.75 -10.44
C HIS A 218 8.39 27.05 -10.08
N HIS A 219 7.58 27.60 -10.97
CA HIS A 219 6.28 28.20 -10.56
C HIS A 219 5.01 27.60 -11.13
N LEU A 220 5.05 26.61 -12.02
CA LEU A 220 3.81 26.19 -12.71
C LEU A 220 2.93 25.19 -11.96
N PHE A 221 3.42 24.53 -10.90
CA PHE A 221 2.67 23.43 -10.28
C PHE A 221 2.46 23.55 -8.76
N ALA A 222 3.00 24.60 -8.12
CA ALA A 222 2.81 24.84 -6.68
C ALA A 222 1.37 25.23 -6.29
N SER A 223 0.49 25.58 -7.24
CA SER A 223 -0.85 26.10 -6.97
C SER A 223 -2.01 25.16 -7.33
N LEU A 224 -1.75 23.86 -7.55
CA LEU A 224 -2.76 22.92 -8.05
C LEU A 224 -3.32 21.97 -6.98
N GLU A 225 -3.37 22.42 -5.72
CA GLU A 225 -3.82 21.65 -4.55
C GLU A 225 -5.30 21.19 -4.59
N HIS A 226 -6.09 21.62 -5.57
CA HIS A 226 -7.56 21.45 -5.54
C HIS A 226 -8.17 20.57 -6.63
N LEU A 227 -7.39 19.89 -7.46
CA LEU A 227 -7.95 19.11 -8.57
C LEU A 227 -8.05 17.63 -8.23
N LEU A 228 -9.09 17.29 -7.48
CA LEU A 228 -9.53 15.91 -7.34
C LEU A 228 -10.02 15.43 -8.72
N ALA A 229 -9.30 14.49 -9.31
CA ALA A 229 -9.82 13.76 -10.46
C ALA A 229 -11.10 13.04 -10.03
N SER A 230 -12.20 13.25 -10.75
CA SER A 230 -13.40 12.44 -10.56
C SER A 230 -13.05 11.00 -10.92
N ILE A 231 -13.15 10.09 -9.96
CA ILE A 231 -12.98 8.66 -10.21
C ILE A 231 -14.33 8.15 -10.73
N PRO A 232 -14.45 7.80 -12.03
CA PRO A 232 -15.66 7.15 -12.52
C PRO A 232 -15.82 5.83 -11.78
N LEU A 233 -17.04 5.58 -11.28
CA LEU A 233 -17.41 4.31 -10.67
C LEU A 233 -17.38 3.25 -11.79
N LYS A 234 -16.27 2.53 -11.92
CA LYS A 234 -16.17 1.44 -12.88
C LYS A 234 -15.67 0.17 -12.22
N ASP A 235 -16.56 -0.81 -12.27
CA ASP A 235 -16.41 -2.24 -12.02
C ASP A 235 -16.20 -2.71 -10.58
N LEU A 236 -17.20 -3.43 -10.05
CA LEU A 236 -17.14 -4.14 -8.77
C LEU A 236 -16.16 -5.33 -8.78
N ALA A 237 -15.58 -5.66 -9.95
CA ALA A 237 -14.68 -6.79 -10.12
C ALA A 237 -13.21 -6.51 -9.77
N SER A 238 -12.81 -5.24 -9.61
CA SER A 238 -11.40 -4.87 -9.35
C SER A 238 -11.15 -4.59 -7.87
N MET A 239 -10.07 -5.15 -7.30
CA MET A 239 -9.68 -4.90 -5.91
C MET A 239 -9.08 -3.49 -5.71
N VAL A 240 -8.42 -2.94 -6.74
CA VAL A 240 -7.78 -1.62 -6.72
C VAL A 240 -7.99 -0.96 -8.08
N THR A 241 -8.45 0.30 -8.06
CA THR A 241 -8.57 1.14 -9.26
C THR A 241 -7.69 2.36 -9.10
N ILE A 242 -6.82 2.62 -10.08
CA ILE A 242 -5.95 3.78 -10.11
C ILE A 242 -6.45 4.73 -11.20
N SER A 243 -6.69 5.99 -10.83
CA SER A 243 -6.99 7.07 -11.77
C SER A 243 -5.78 7.98 -11.91
N LEU A 244 -5.46 8.36 -13.15
CA LEU A 244 -4.32 9.21 -13.47
C LEU A 244 -4.81 10.49 -14.15
N ASN A 245 -4.44 11.65 -13.60
CA ASN A 245 -4.70 12.93 -14.24
C ASN A 245 -3.59 13.26 -15.25
N GLU A 246 -3.95 13.86 -16.40
CA GLU A 246 -3.00 14.30 -17.43
C GLU A 246 -1.87 15.21 -16.90
N LYS A 247 -2.13 15.94 -15.82
CA LYS A 247 -1.14 16.79 -15.14
C LYS A 247 0.05 16.02 -14.59
N VAL A 248 -0.13 14.76 -14.21
CA VAL A 248 0.98 13.90 -13.77
C VAL A 248 1.96 13.71 -14.93
N LEU A 249 1.45 13.41 -16.12
CA LEU A 249 2.26 13.25 -17.33
C LEU A 249 2.89 14.57 -17.76
N ALA A 250 2.15 15.68 -17.68
CA ALA A 250 2.67 17.01 -17.98
C ALA A 250 3.83 17.40 -17.03
N SER A 251 3.72 17.11 -15.74
CA SER A 251 4.79 17.37 -14.77
C SER A 251 6.05 16.55 -15.09
N ALA A 252 5.90 15.25 -15.41
CA ALA A 252 7.02 14.42 -15.85
C ALA A 252 7.71 14.99 -17.09
N SER A 253 6.91 15.36 -18.09
CA SER A 253 7.37 15.92 -19.35
C SER A 253 8.23 17.17 -19.15
N SER A 254 7.76 18.12 -18.32
CA SER A 254 8.52 19.33 -17.98
C SER A 254 9.86 18.99 -17.33
N ILE A 255 9.88 18.14 -16.30
CA ILE A 255 11.11 17.83 -15.55
C ILE A 255 12.18 17.19 -16.45
N TYR A 256 11.81 16.26 -17.32
CA TYR A 256 12.77 15.64 -18.24
C TYR A 256 13.28 16.60 -19.33
N TYR A 257 12.42 17.52 -19.78
CA TYR A 257 12.81 18.57 -20.71
C TYR A 257 13.79 19.56 -20.05
N ASP A 258 13.44 20.09 -18.88
CA ASP A 258 14.26 21.05 -18.11
C ASP A 258 15.60 20.45 -17.68
N ALA A 259 15.66 19.13 -17.43
CA ALA A 259 16.89 18.40 -17.15
C ALA A 259 17.76 18.13 -18.40
N ASN A 260 17.37 18.65 -19.57
CA ASN A 260 18.04 18.44 -20.86
C ASN A 260 18.30 16.95 -21.14
N LYS A 261 17.29 16.08 -20.89
CA LYS A 261 17.36 14.63 -21.12
C LYS A 261 16.61 14.17 -22.36
N MET A 262 15.95 15.08 -23.06
CA MET A 262 15.12 14.81 -24.22
C MET A 262 15.89 15.04 -25.53
N HIS A 263 17.05 14.38 -25.66
CA HIS A 263 17.87 14.38 -26.87
C HIS A 263 18.37 12.96 -27.18
N TRP A 264 18.44 12.59 -28.45
CA TRP A 264 18.84 11.26 -28.86
C TRP A 264 19.60 11.30 -30.19
N ILE A 265 20.77 10.66 -30.22
CA ILE A 265 21.51 10.39 -31.45
C ILE A 265 21.10 9.01 -31.95
N ILE A 266 20.45 8.97 -33.10
CA ILE A 266 20.09 7.74 -33.82
C ILE A 266 21.24 7.42 -34.77
N ASP A 267 22.07 6.46 -34.37
CA ASP A 267 23.20 5.93 -35.12
C ASP A 267 22.96 4.48 -35.59
N LYS A 268 21.82 3.88 -35.19
CA LYS A 268 21.44 2.51 -35.55
C LYS A 268 19.96 2.43 -35.89
N VAL A 269 19.67 1.91 -37.07
CA VAL A 269 18.30 1.63 -37.57
C VAL A 269 18.24 0.22 -38.19
N PRO A 270 17.04 -0.38 -38.33
CA PRO A 270 16.90 -1.70 -38.96
C PRO A 270 17.52 -1.78 -40.37
N GLU A 271 17.37 -0.72 -41.16
CA GLU A 271 17.96 -0.59 -42.49
C GLU A 271 19.10 0.43 -42.48
N GLN A 272 20.32 -0.04 -42.20
CA GLN A 272 21.49 0.83 -41.99
C GLN A 272 21.91 1.64 -43.24
N SER A 273 21.53 1.21 -44.44
CA SER A 273 21.72 1.98 -45.68
C SER A 273 21.02 3.36 -45.64
N LEU A 274 19.99 3.53 -44.81
CA LEU A 274 19.33 4.83 -44.59
C LEU A 274 20.21 5.83 -43.86
N LEU A 275 21.16 5.35 -43.04
CA LEU A 275 22.16 6.15 -42.34
C LEU A 275 23.50 6.18 -43.07
N ASN A 276 23.49 6.04 -44.40
CA ASN A 276 24.67 6.24 -45.23
C ASN A 276 24.34 7.12 -46.45
N THR A 277 25.23 8.04 -46.78
CA THR A 277 25.08 8.97 -47.92
C THR A 277 24.88 8.26 -49.26
N ALA A 278 25.35 7.01 -49.40
CA ALA A 278 25.13 6.19 -50.59
C ALA A 278 23.64 5.88 -50.83
N GLY A 279 22.87 5.62 -49.77
CA GLY A 279 21.42 5.43 -49.85
C GLY A 279 20.67 6.68 -50.32
N TRP A 280 21.27 7.85 -50.14
CA TRP A 280 20.70 9.15 -50.47
C TRP A 280 21.17 9.68 -51.82
N ARG A 281 22.02 8.94 -52.55
CA ARG A 281 22.64 9.37 -53.82
C ARG A 281 21.64 9.90 -54.84
N PHE A 282 20.43 9.34 -54.88
CA PHE A 282 19.38 9.75 -55.82
C PHE A 282 18.39 10.77 -55.23
N ILE A 283 18.34 10.91 -53.90
CA ILE A 283 17.42 11.82 -53.19
C ILE A 283 18.09 13.18 -52.99
N VAL A 284 19.33 13.19 -52.50
CA VAL A 284 20.14 14.40 -52.27
C VAL A 284 21.52 14.21 -52.92
N PRO A 285 21.64 14.29 -54.26
CA PRO A 285 22.88 13.96 -54.97
C PRO A 285 24.09 14.79 -54.56
N GLN A 286 23.88 16.05 -54.14
CA GLN A 286 24.96 16.94 -53.70
C GLN A 286 25.59 16.50 -52.39
N LEU A 287 24.79 15.88 -51.49
CA LEU A 287 25.28 15.32 -50.23
C LEU A 287 26.28 14.19 -50.52
N TYR A 288 25.89 13.24 -51.37
CA TYR A 288 26.76 12.12 -51.78
C TYR A 288 28.02 12.59 -52.53
N ARG A 289 27.91 13.60 -53.41
CA ARG A 289 29.09 14.14 -54.12
C ARG A 289 30.12 14.74 -53.18
N ARG A 290 29.66 15.42 -52.12
CA ARG A 290 30.52 16.07 -51.14
C ARG A 290 31.09 15.08 -50.11
N TYR A 291 30.29 14.07 -49.73
CA TYR A 291 30.64 13.05 -48.76
C TYR A 291 30.27 11.65 -49.29
N PRO A 292 31.08 11.06 -50.18
CA PRO A 292 30.74 9.79 -50.81
C PRO A 292 30.89 8.61 -49.84
N ASN A 293 29.84 7.78 -49.74
CA ASN A 293 29.77 6.57 -48.89
C ASN A 293 30.03 6.84 -47.38
N ALA A 294 29.91 8.08 -46.94
CA ALA A 294 30.04 8.45 -45.53
C ALA A 294 28.82 8.03 -44.70
N ASP A 295 29.07 7.62 -43.46
CA ASP A 295 28.03 7.29 -42.49
C ASP A 295 27.34 8.56 -41.97
N MET A 296 26.12 8.40 -41.50
CA MET A 296 25.28 9.48 -40.98
C MET A 296 24.68 9.10 -39.64
N ASN A 297 24.31 10.11 -38.85
CA ASN A 297 23.43 9.93 -37.71
C ASN A 297 22.37 11.04 -37.68
N LEU A 298 21.28 10.79 -36.97
CA LEU A 298 20.22 11.76 -36.74
C LEU A 298 20.33 12.23 -35.29
N ASN A 299 20.64 13.50 -35.08
CA ASN A 299 20.57 14.11 -33.76
C ASN A 299 19.16 14.71 -33.58
N VAL A 300 18.35 14.06 -32.76
CA VAL A 300 16.98 14.46 -32.44
C VAL A 300 17.00 15.19 -31.10
N SER A 301 16.49 16.42 -31.07
CA SER A 301 16.37 17.24 -29.86
C SER A 301 14.94 17.75 -29.72
N ILE A 302 14.35 17.61 -28.54
CA ILE A 302 13.04 18.18 -28.25
C ILE A 302 13.22 19.65 -27.82
N TYR A 303 12.47 20.57 -28.42
CA TYR A 303 12.61 22.03 -28.20
C TYR A 303 11.48 22.66 -27.36
N SER A 304 10.50 21.87 -26.94
CA SER A 304 9.53 22.24 -25.91
C SER A 304 8.99 20.99 -25.20
N PRO A 305 8.54 21.08 -23.93
CA PRO A 305 7.98 19.95 -23.21
C PRO A 305 6.86 19.27 -24.01
N PRO A 306 6.94 17.95 -24.26
CA PRO A 306 5.86 17.20 -24.88
C PRO A 306 4.52 17.38 -24.15
N HIS A 307 3.44 17.55 -24.91
CA HIS A 307 2.10 17.74 -24.36
C HIS A 307 1.28 16.46 -24.49
N LEU A 308 0.72 15.97 -23.38
CA LEU A 308 -0.04 14.72 -23.31
C LEU A 308 -1.50 15.00 -22.93
N ILE A 309 -2.44 14.38 -23.65
CA ILE A 309 -3.88 14.47 -23.37
C ILE A 309 -4.42 13.05 -23.22
N ILE A 310 -5.10 12.77 -22.12
CA ILE A 310 -5.78 11.48 -21.91
C ILE A 310 -7.21 11.60 -22.44
N ARG A 311 -7.60 10.71 -23.35
CA ARG A 311 -8.97 10.59 -23.87
C ARG A 311 -9.54 9.21 -23.57
N GLU A 312 -10.83 9.05 -23.86
CA GLU A 312 -11.46 7.73 -23.78
C GLU A 312 -10.76 6.77 -24.75
N HIS A 313 -10.17 5.69 -24.20
CA HIS A 313 -9.46 4.63 -24.93
C HIS A 313 -8.14 5.01 -25.63
N GLN A 314 -7.63 6.24 -25.51
CA GLN A 314 -6.35 6.62 -26.11
C GLN A 314 -5.64 7.73 -25.33
N ILE A 315 -4.33 7.85 -25.56
CA ILE A 315 -3.50 8.97 -25.11
C ILE A 315 -3.01 9.67 -26.37
N ASP A 316 -3.13 11.00 -26.43
CA ASP A 316 -2.61 11.80 -27.52
C ASP A 316 -1.31 12.49 -27.06
N LEU A 317 -0.22 12.27 -27.79
CA LEU A 317 1.08 12.91 -27.56
C LEU A 317 1.42 13.90 -28.70
N THR A 318 1.75 15.13 -28.32
CA THR A 318 2.31 16.15 -29.22
C THR A 318 3.76 16.40 -28.87
N VAL A 319 4.66 16.13 -29.82
CA VAL A 319 6.12 16.36 -29.66
C VAL A 319 6.59 17.39 -30.66
N HIS A 320 7.40 18.32 -30.16
CA HIS A 320 8.07 19.38 -30.89
C HIS A 320 9.56 19.06 -30.92
N ALA A 321 10.05 18.56 -32.05
CA ALA A 321 11.42 18.08 -32.19
C ALA A 321 12.14 18.74 -33.36
N ASP A 322 13.43 19.00 -33.17
CA ASP A 322 14.37 19.32 -34.22
C ASP A 322 15.20 18.07 -34.53
N VAL A 323 15.36 17.79 -35.82
CA VAL A 323 16.19 16.69 -36.32
C VAL A 323 17.30 17.27 -37.15
N VAL A 324 18.53 17.05 -36.72
CA VAL A 324 19.75 17.42 -37.45
C VAL A 324 20.35 16.16 -38.05
N ILE A 325 20.50 16.13 -39.36
CA ILE A 325 21.23 15.06 -40.05
C ILE A 325 22.70 15.43 -40.05
N ASN A 326 23.53 14.58 -39.46
CA ASN A 326 24.97 14.75 -39.50
C ASN A 326 25.62 13.71 -40.40
N VAL A 327 26.67 14.12 -41.08
CA VAL A 327 27.61 13.22 -41.76
C VAL A 327 28.83 13.02 -40.86
N LEU A 328 29.25 11.77 -40.72
CA LEU A 328 30.43 11.33 -40.00
C LEU A 328 31.54 11.10 -41.03
N ASN A 329 32.48 12.04 -41.13
CA ASN A 329 33.56 11.95 -42.12
C ASN A 329 34.91 12.28 -41.47
N SER A 330 35.89 11.38 -41.61
CA SER A 330 37.26 11.58 -41.13
C SER A 330 37.39 11.99 -39.65
N GLY A 331 36.47 11.53 -38.79
CA GLY A 331 36.44 11.88 -37.36
C GLY A 331 35.72 13.18 -37.02
N GLU A 332 35.23 13.92 -38.01
CA GLU A 332 34.41 15.13 -37.82
C GLU A 332 32.92 14.83 -37.99
N VAL A 333 32.08 15.50 -37.19
CA VAL A 333 30.63 15.47 -37.27
C VAL A 333 30.16 16.76 -37.93
N THR A 334 29.68 16.68 -39.18
CA THR A 334 29.22 17.85 -39.93
C THR A 334 27.69 17.84 -40.07
N PRO A 335 26.96 18.85 -39.55
CA PRO A 335 25.53 18.98 -39.79
C PRO A 335 25.26 19.37 -41.25
N VAL A 336 24.39 18.63 -41.94
CA VAL A 336 24.13 18.82 -43.38
C VAL A 336 22.67 19.20 -43.69
N ALA A 337 21.74 18.93 -42.78
CA ALA A 337 20.33 19.32 -42.92
C ALA A 337 19.65 19.41 -41.55
N CYS A 338 18.67 20.31 -41.42
CA CYS A 338 17.87 20.48 -40.22
C CYS A 338 16.36 20.49 -40.56
N PHE A 339 15.57 19.80 -39.76
CA PHE A 339 14.10 19.73 -39.89
C PHE A 339 13.48 20.02 -38.53
N SER A 340 12.48 20.90 -38.50
CA SER A 340 11.62 21.06 -37.32
C SER A 340 10.33 20.30 -37.57
N THR A 341 9.98 19.38 -36.68
CA THR A 341 8.84 18.47 -36.81
C THR A 341 7.88 18.62 -35.64
N VAL A 342 6.58 18.61 -35.97
CA VAL A 342 5.50 18.36 -35.02
C VAL A 342 4.91 17.00 -35.35
N SER A 343 5.05 16.04 -34.43
CA SER A 343 4.49 14.69 -34.59
C SER A 343 3.29 14.49 -33.67
N PHE A 344 2.20 13.96 -34.25
CA PHE A 344 1.04 13.45 -33.53
C PHE A 344 1.02 11.93 -33.63
N GLU A 345 0.69 11.24 -32.53
CA GLU A 345 0.67 9.77 -32.45
C GLU A 345 -0.28 9.09 -33.47
N LYS A 346 -1.20 9.85 -34.09
CA LYS A 346 -2.08 9.40 -35.20
C LYS A 346 -1.54 9.65 -36.62
N GLY A 347 -0.22 9.70 -36.79
CA GLY A 347 0.42 9.52 -38.10
C GLY A 347 0.44 10.74 -39.02
N SER A 348 0.07 11.92 -38.53
CA SER A 348 0.34 13.18 -39.23
C SER A 348 1.58 13.83 -38.63
N THR A 349 2.65 13.91 -39.42
CA THR A 349 3.85 14.68 -39.10
C THR A 349 3.87 15.92 -39.97
N LEU A 350 3.90 17.10 -39.36
CA LEU A 350 4.18 18.35 -40.06
C LEU A 350 5.67 18.64 -39.91
N ALA A 351 6.43 18.53 -40.99
CA ALA A 351 7.86 18.80 -41.02
C ALA A 351 8.15 20.05 -41.86
N TYR A 352 8.88 21.00 -41.27
CA TYR A 352 9.40 22.18 -41.95
C TYR A 352 10.88 21.94 -42.29
N TYR A 353 11.23 22.05 -43.57
CA TYR A 353 12.56 21.77 -44.08
C TYR A 353 13.40 23.04 -44.27
N TYR A 354 14.61 23.05 -43.71
CA TYR A 354 15.58 24.13 -43.90
C TYR A 354 16.91 23.57 -44.45
N PRO A 355 17.18 23.71 -45.77
CA PRO A 355 18.43 23.24 -46.36
C PRO A 355 19.62 24.15 -46.00
N PHE A 356 20.74 23.55 -45.57
CA PHE A 356 22.08 24.17 -45.46
C PHE A 356 22.23 25.43 -44.56
N SER A 357 21.25 25.73 -43.71
CA SER A 357 21.36 26.77 -42.66
C SER A 357 20.75 26.24 -41.37
N CYS A 358 21.58 25.61 -40.54
CA CYS A 358 21.21 25.20 -39.19
C CYS A 358 21.54 26.33 -38.21
N SER A 359 20.84 27.45 -38.33
CA SER A 359 20.97 28.59 -37.43
C SER A 359 19.58 29.13 -37.10
N ARG A 360 19.23 29.07 -35.81
CA ARG A 360 18.35 30.05 -35.18
C ARG A 360 19.18 30.89 -34.23
#